data_AF-A0A6H1ZRP9-F1
#
_entry.id   AF-A0A6H1ZRP9-F1
#
_cell.length_a   1.000
_cell.length_b   1.000
_cell.length_c   1.000
_cell.angle_alpha   90.00
_cell.angle_beta   90.00
_cell.angle_gamma   90.00
#
_symmetry.space_group_name_H-M   'P 1'
#
loop_
_entity.id
_entity.type
_entity.pdbx_description
1 polymer ?
#
loop_
_entity_poly.entity_id
_entity_poly.type
_entity_poly.pdbx_seq_one_letter_code
_entity_poly.pdbx_strand_id
1 'polypeptide(L)'
;MEIKYEKRAKEVGISFANGLYKDWFIKSPEMGPNFTWEKFPNICGCLAKVNTFTSFSIEEWYEMTIKQRDELEKICYEAAFKGARDLLNS
;
A
#
# COMPACT_ATOMS: atom_id res chain seq x y z
N MET A 1 12.19 -5.36 -18.01
CA MET A 1 11.31 -6.51 -17.74
C MET A 1 9.92 -5.95 -17.57
N GLU A 2 8.96 -6.33 -18.40
CA GLU A 2 7.57 -5.92 -18.22
C GLU A 2 6.98 -6.71 -17.04
N ILE A 3 6.45 -6.02 -16.04
CA ILE A 3 5.87 -6.65 -14.85
C ILE A 3 4.36 -6.72 -15.06
N LYS A 4 3.86 -7.94 -15.30
CA LYS A 4 2.42 -8.22 -15.36
C LYS A 4 1.76 -7.65 -14.09
N TYR A 5 0.69 -6.88 -14.26
CA TYR A 5 -0.09 -6.24 -13.20
C TYR A 5 0.54 -5.06 -12.42
N GLU A 6 1.65 -4.49 -12.90
CA GLU A 6 2.27 -3.30 -12.27
C GLU A 6 1.26 -2.16 -12.01
N LYS A 7 0.42 -1.84 -13.00
CA LYS A 7 -0.60 -0.79 -12.88
C LYS A 7 -1.56 -1.06 -11.72
N ARG A 8 -2.03 -2.31 -11.60
CA ARG A 8 -2.95 -2.71 -10.53
C ARG A 8 -2.26 -2.62 -9.16
N ALA A 9 -1.01 -3.06 -9.04
CA ALA A 9 -0.27 -2.94 -7.78
C ALA A 9 -0.12 -1.47 -7.33
N LYS A 10 0.11 -0.54 -8.28
CA LYS A 10 0.11 0.90 -7.99
C LYS A 10 -1.25 1.40 -7.49
N GLU A 11 -2.32 1.01 -8.17
CA GLU A 11 -3.70 1.39 -7.80
C GLU A 11 -4.09 0.84 -6.42
N VAL A 12 -3.70 -0.39 -6.10
CA VAL A 12 -3.89 -1.01 -4.78
C VAL A 12 -3.16 -0.23 -3.70
N GLY A 13 -1.88 0.09 -3.92
CA GLY A 13 -1.09 0.86 -2.95
C GLY A 13 -1.71 2.23 -2.66
N ILE A 14 -2.12 2.96 -3.70
CA ILE A 14 -2.80 4.26 -3.55
C ILE A 14 -4.13 4.10 -2.80
N SER A 15 -4.90 3.07 -3.10
CA SER A 15 -6.19 2.81 -2.44
C SER A 15 -6.02 2.51 -0.95
N PHE A 16 -4.96 1.77 -0.58
CA PHE A 16 -4.59 1.52 0.82
C PHE A 16 -4.31 2.82 1.58
N ALA A 17 -3.48 3.70 1.01
CA ALA A 17 -3.17 4.99 1.62
C ALA A 17 -4.43 5.85 1.84
N ASN A 18 -5.30 5.95 0.83
CA ASN A 18 -6.56 6.68 0.92
C ASN A 18 -7.49 6.10 2.00
N GLY A 19 -7.62 4.77 2.04
CA GLY A 19 -8.47 4.07 3.01
C GLY A 19 -8.01 4.31 4.44
N LEU A 20 -6.73 4.05 4.71
CA LEU A 20 -6.14 4.27 6.03
C LEU A 20 -6.19 5.74 6.45
N TYR A 21 -5.97 6.67 5.53
CA TYR A 21 -6.07 8.10 5.85
C TYR A 21 -7.50 8.45 6.26
N LYS A 22 -8.51 7.99 5.51
CA LYS A 22 -9.91 8.19 5.87
C LYS A 22 -10.27 7.57 7.21
N ASP A 23 -9.79 6.36 7.50
CA ASP A 23 -10.17 5.64 8.71
C ASP A 23 -9.41 6.11 9.96
N TRP A 24 -8.16 6.54 9.80
CA TRP A 24 -7.31 6.88 10.93
C TRP A 24 -7.20 8.39 11.11
N PHE A 25 -6.96 9.15 10.04
CA PHE A 25 -6.76 10.61 10.12
C PHE A 25 -8.08 11.34 10.34
N ILE A 26 -9.12 10.97 9.59
CA ILE A 26 -10.41 11.68 9.65
C ILE A 26 -11.26 11.20 10.83
N LYS A 27 -11.29 9.89 11.10
CA LYS A 27 -12.21 9.31 12.11
C LYS A 27 -11.60 9.12 13.50
N SER A 28 -10.27 9.12 13.63
CA SER A 28 -9.58 8.82 14.89
C SER A 28 -8.45 9.82 15.18
N PRO A 29 -8.75 11.13 15.35
CA PRO A 29 -7.71 12.14 15.54
C PRO A 29 -6.87 11.91 16.82
N GLU A 30 -7.41 11.23 17.83
CA GLU A 30 -6.72 10.84 19.06
C GLU A 30 -5.88 9.55 18.96
N MET A 31 -5.52 9.10 17.76
CA MET A 31 -4.65 7.93 17.57
C MET A 31 -3.51 7.94 18.59
N GLY A 32 -3.51 6.92 19.47
CA GLY A 32 -2.88 6.97 20.79
C GLY A 32 -1.38 7.28 20.81
N PRO A 33 -0.78 7.36 22.01
CA PRO A 33 0.49 8.05 22.27
C PRO A 33 1.73 7.56 21.51
N ASN A 34 1.69 6.43 20.81
CA ASN A 34 2.81 5.87 20.05
C ASN A 34 2.77 6.15 18.54
N PHE A 35 1.65 6.67 18.03
CA PHE A 35 1.45 6.95 16.62
C PHE A 35 1.78 8.42 16.32
N THR A 36 2.66 8.65 15.35
CA THR A 36 2.91 9.98 14.80
C THR A 36 2.54 9.97 13.32
N TRP A 37 1.98 11.08 12.83
CA TRP A 37 1.63 11.22 11.41
C TRP A 37 2.85 11.11 10.48
N GLU A 38 4.06 11.34 10.99
CA GLU A 38 5.31 11.06 10.27
C GLU A 38 5.50 9.56 9.95
N LYS A 39 5.05 8.65 10.83
CA LYS A 39 5.14 7.19 10.62
C LYS A 39 4.08 6.67 9.65
N PHE A 40 3.02 7.44 9.42
CA PHE A 40 1.85 7.01 8.65
C PHE A 40 2.20 6.49 7.24
N PRO A 41 3.08 7.13 6.45
CA PRO A 41 3.44 6.61 5.13
C PRO A 41 4.11 5.25 5.16
N ASN A 42 4.99 5.01 6.13
CA ASN A 42 5.66 3.72 6.28
C ASN A 42 4.65 2.63 6.68
N ILE A 43 3.71 2.95 7.58
CA ILE A 43 2.63 2.02 7.95
C ILE A 43 1.76 1.66 6.74
N CYS A 44 1.37 2.66 5.93
CA CYS A 44 0.62 2.42 4.70
C CYS A 44 1.40 1.53 3.73
N GLY A 45 2.69 1.80 3.52
CA GLY A 45 3.56 0.98 2.69
C GLY A 45 3.64 -0.47 3.17
N CYS A 46 3.94 -0.68 4.44
CA CYS A 46 4.06 -2.02 5.02
C CYS A 46 2.75 -2.80 4.93
N LEU A 47 1.62 -2.18 5.27
CA LEU A 47 0.31 -2.82 5.19
C LEU A 47 -0.09 -3.14 3.75
N ALA A 48 0.14 -2.22 2.82
CA ALA A 48 -0.12 -2.46 1.41
C ALA A 48 0.72 -3.61 0.88
N LYS A 49 2.01 -3.68 1.25
CA LYS A 49 2.92 -4.78 0.89
C LYS A 49 2.36 -6.13 1.34
N VAL A 50 2.08 -6.31 2.62
CA VAL A 50 1.65 -7.61 3.17
C VAL A 50 0.26 -8.02 2.70
N ASN A 51 -0.57 -7.07 2.28
CA ASN A 51 -1.90 -7.33 1.72
C ASN A 51 -1.92 -7.31 0.19
N THR A 52 -0.78 -7.17 -0.47
CA THR A 52 -0.75 -7.12 -1.95
C THR A 52 -1.34 -8.39 -2.54
N PHE A 53 -1.08 -9.55 -1.94
CA PHE A 53 -1.60 -10.84 -2.42
C PHE A 53 -3.13 -10.93 -2.44
N THR A 54 -3.84 -10.24 -1.53
CA THR A 54 -5.32 -10.28 -1.48
C THR A 54 -5.97 -9.49 -2.61
N SER A 55 -5.18 -8.70 -3.33
CA SER A 55 -5.64 -7.88 -4.45
C SER A 55 -5.54 -8.60 -5.81
N PHE A 56 -5.15 -9.88 -5.81
CA PHE A 56 -5.04 -10.74 -6.97
C PHE A 56 -5.82 -12.03 -6.75
N SER A 57 -6.33 -12.63 -7.84
CA SER A 57 -6.89 -13.98 -7.74
C SER A 57 -5.80 -14.99 -7.39
N ILE A 58 -6.19 -16.15 -6.87
CA ILE A 58 -5.24 -17.24 -6.60
C ILE A 58 -4.52 -17.61 -7.89
N GLU A 59 -5.23 -17.78 -9.00
CA GLU A 59 -4.67 -18.11 -10.31
C GLU A 59 -3.65 -17.05 -10.76
N GLU A 60 -4.02 -15.77 -10.71
CA GLU A 60 -3.13 -14.66 -11.07
C GLU A 60 -1.84 -14.66 -10.23
N TRP A 61 -1.97 -14.91 -8.92
CA TRP A 61 -0.84 -14.96 -8.00
C TRP A 61 0.09 -16.12 -8.32
N TYR A 62 -0.47 -17.31 -8.53
CA TYR A 62 0.29 -18.53 -8.79
C TYR A 62 0.95 -18.57 -10.18
N GLU A 63 0.45 -17.83 -11.17
CA GLU A 63 1.10 -17.65 -12.48
C GLU A 63 2.44 -16.90 -12.39
N MET A 64 2.64 -16.07 -11.37
CA MET A 64 3.83 -15.26 -11.21
C MET A 64 4.96 -16.02 -10.52
N THR A 65 6.20 -15.76 -10.94
CA THR A 65 7.40 -16.18 -10.20
C THR A 65 7.50 -15.44 -8.86
N ILE A 66 8.23 -16.00 -7.90
CA ILE A 66 8.51 -15.35 -6.61
C ILE A 66 9.09 -13.93 -6.83
N LYS A 67 10.06 -13.79 -7.74
CA LYS A 67 10.67 -12.49 -8.07
C LYS A 67 9.65 -11.47 -8.61
N GLN A 68 8.67 -11.90 -9.38
CA GLN A 68 7.61 -11.00 -9.87
C GLN A 68 6.67 -10.58 -8.74
N ARG A 69 6.33 -11.49 -7.82
CA ARG A 69 5.53 -11.17 -6.64
C ARG A 69 6.25 -10.19 -5.73
N ASP A 70 7.53 -10.41 -5.46
CA ASP A 70 8.38 -9.50 -4.67
C ASP A 70 8.41 -8.08 -5.27
N GLU A 71 8.50 -7.99 -6.60
CA GLU A 71 8.50 -6.70 -7.29
C GLU A 71 7.12 -6.02 -7.22
N LEU A 72 6.01 -6.76 -7.35
CA LEU A 72 4.67 -6.20 -7.18
C LEU A 72 4.42 -5.72 -5.75
N GLU A 73 4.85 -6.48 -4.75
CA GLU A 73 4.80 -6.09 -3.34
C GLU A 73 5.57 -4.79 -3.10
N LYS A 74 6.76 -4.65 -3.71
CA LYS A 74 7.57 -3.42 -3.65
C LYS A 74 6.87 -2.25 -4.34
N ILE A 75 6.32 -2.45 -5.54
CA ILE A 75 5.56 -1.41 -6.26
C ILE A 75 4.37 -0.94 -5.43
N CYS A 76 3.63 -1.87 -4.81
CA CYS A 76 2.49 -1.58 -3.96
C CYS A 76 2.91 -0.78 -2.71
N TYR A 77 4.00 -1.19 -2.06
CA TYR A 77 4.62 -0.45 -0.95
C TYR A 77 4.95 0.99 -1.35
N GLU A 78 5.67 1.18 -2.45
CA GLU A 78 6.14 2.49 -2.89
C GLU A 78 4.97 3.42 -3.26
N ALA A 79 3.95 2.87 -3.93
CA ALA A 79 2.74 3.61 -4.28
C ALA A 79 1.94 4.03 -3.05
N ALA A 80 1.78 3.14 -2.07
CA ALA A 80 1.10 3.46 -0.80
C ALA A 80 1.88 4.49 0.03
N PHE A 81 3.20 4.32 0.13
CA PHE A 81 4.07 5.26 0.83
C PHE A 81 3.99 6.67 0.22
N LYS A 82 4.10 6.75 -1.11
CA LYS A 82 3.99 8.04 -1.82
C LYS A 82 2.59 8.64 -1.65
N GLY A 83 1.53 7.85 -1.85
CA GLY A 83 0.15 8.34 -1.70
C GLY A 83 -0.12 8.87 -0.30
N ALA A 84 0.35 8.18 0.74
CA ALA A 84 0.21 8.64 2.12
C ALA A 84 1.01 9.93 2.41
N ARG A 85 2.21 10.08 1.82
CA ARG A 85 2.95 11.35 1.90
C ARG A 85 2.21 12.49 1.22
N ASP A 86 1.64 12.25 0.04
CA ASP A 86 0.92 13.28 -0.72
C ASP A 86 -0.31 13.76 0.07
N LEU A 87 -1.05 12.84 0.70
CA LEU A 87 -2.22 13.15 1.56
C LEU A 87 -1.91 13.95 2.82
N LEU A 88 -0.71 13.80 3.39
CA LEU A 88 -0.30 14.56 4.58
C LEU A 88 0.19 15.97 4.24
N ASN A 89 0.55 16.23 2.98
CA ASN A 89 1.07 17.52 2.52
C ASN A 89 0.04 18.33 1.70
N SER A 90 -1.17 17.81 1.52
CA SER A 90 -2.30 18.46 0.83
C SER A 90 -3.20 19.22 1.80
#